data_AF-A0A392SX28-F1
#
_entry.id   AF-A0A392SX28-F1
#
_cell.length_a   1.000
_cell.length_b   1.000
_cell.length_c   1.000
_cell.angle_alpha   90.00
_cell.angle_beta   90.00
_cell.angle_gamma   90.00
#
_symmetry.space_group_name_H-M   'P 1'
#
loop_
_entity.id
_entity.type
_entity.pdbx_description
1 polymer ?
#
loop_
_entity_poly.entity_id
_entity_poly.type
_entity_poly.pdbx_seq_one_letter_code
_entity_poly.pdbx_strand_id
1 'polypeptide(L)' 'MYQMLSEKFSNEEVLQAIKDMKALAAPGPDGLPALFYHNYWDIIGQDITVMVLDVLNNNGDPSQLNSTHI' A
#
# COMPACT_ATOMS: atom_id res chain seq x y z
N MET A 1 -27.45 1.35 2.35
CA MET A 1 -26.36 0.80 3.19
C MET A 1 -25.32 0.04 2.35
N TYR A 2 -24.93 0.59 1.19
CA TYR A 2 -23.84 0.05 0.35
C TYR A 2 -22.98 1.17 -0.29
N GLN A 3 -23.24 2.45 0.04
CA GLN A 3 -22.51 3.58 -0.54
C GLN A 3 -21.01 3.51 -0.23
N MET A 4 -20.63 3.00 0.94
CA MET A 4 -19.21 2.87 1.34
C MET A 4 -18.38 1.97 0.39
N LEU A 5 -19.00 1.01 -0.32
CA LEU A 5 -18.29 0.16 -1.28
C LEU A 5 -18.03 0.86 -2.62
N SER A 6 -18.62 2.02 -2.84
CA SER A 6 -18.47 2.84 -4.06
C SER A 6 -17.73 4.15 -3.80
N GLU A 7 -17.26 4.36 -2.57
CA GLU A 7 -16.46 5.52 -2.19
C GLU A 7 -15.01 5.34 -2.62
N LYS A 8 -14.33 6.48 -2.83
CA LYS A 8 -12.91 6.48 -3.16
C LYS A 8 -12.10 6.19 -1.90
N PHE A 9 -11.01 5.46 -2.08
CA PHE A 9 -10.03 5.23 -1.02
C PHE A 9 -9.35 6.54 -0.62
N SER A 10 -9.02 6.65 0.67
CA SER A 10 -8.42 7.80 1.33
C SER A 10 -6.98 7.54 1.78
N ASN A 11 -6.24 8.60 2.07
CA ASN A 11 -4.88 8.50 2.61
C ASN A 11 -4.85 7.77 3.96
N GLU A 12 -5.87 8.01 4.78
CA GLU A 12 -6.04 7.43 6.10
C GLU A 12 -6.22 5.92 6.04
N GLU A 13 -7.00 5.43 5.06
CA GLU A 13 -7.17 3.99 4.82
C GLU A 13 -5.87 3.33 4.37
N VAL A 14 -5.08 4.00 3.52
CA VAL A 14 -3.77 3.50 3.10
C VAL A 14 -2.84 3.40 4.32
N LEU A 15 -2.74 4.46 5.12
CA LEU A 15 -1.91 4.45 6.33
C LEU A 15 -2.36 3.37 7.33
N GLN A 16 -3.67 3.22 7.53
CA GLN A 16 -4.20 2.21 8.44
C GLN A 16 -3.85 0.80 7.94
N ALA A 17 -4.04 0.53 6.64
CA ALA A 17 -3.66 -0.74 6.04
C ALA A 17 -2.17 -1.05 6.22
N ILE A 18 -1.29 -0.04 6.07
CA ILE A 18 0.13 -0.19 6.33
C ILE A 18 0.39 -0.57 7.78
N LYS A 19 -0.22 0.14 8.74
CA LYS A 19 -0.06 -0.13 10.19
C LYS A 19 -0.60 -1.49 10.62
N ASP A 20 -1.65 -1.98 9.97
CA ASP A 20 -2.26 -3.28 10.27
C ASP A 20 -1.41 -4.47 9.79
N MET A 21 -0.45 -4.24 8.88
CA MET A 21 0.47 -5.29 8.44
C MET A 21 1.37 -5.77 9.59
N LYS A 22 1.54 -7.10 9.69
CA LYS A 22 2.44 -7.71 10.67
C LYS A 22 3.88 -7.34 10.35
N ALA A 23 4.49 -6.54 11.24
CA ALA A 23 5.83 -5.96 11.07
C ALA A 23 6.92 -6.96 10.62
N LEU A 24 6.92 -8.18 11.19
CA LEU A 24 7.93 -9.22 10.94
C LEU A 24 7.39 -10.41 10.13
N ALA A 25 6.36 -10.20 9.30
CA ALA A 25 5.94 -11.19 8.33
C ALA A 25 7.03 -11.44 7.27
N ALA A 26 6.89 -12.54 6.53
CA ALA A 26 7.78 -12.82 5.40
C ALA A 26 7.73 -11.66 4.39
N PRO A 27 8.88 -11.19 3.88
CA PRO A 27 8.94 -10.09 2.93
C PRO A 27 8.30 -10.48 1.59
N GLY A 28 7.86 -9.47 0.85
CA GLY A 28 7.41 -9.64 -0.53
C GLY A 28 8.59 -9.87 -1.48
N PRO A 29 8.33 -9.88 -2.80
CA PRO A 29 9.38 -9.92 -3.82
C PRO A 29 10.39 -8.77 -3.74
N ASP A 30 10.03 -7.68 -3.05
CA ASP A 30 10.89 -6.53 -2.75
C ASP A 30 11.97 -6.83 -1.70
N GLY A 31 11.84 -7.92 -0.96
CA GLY A 31 12.75 -8.29 0.13
C GLY A 31 12.61 -7.42 1.39
N LEU A 32 11.60 -6.54 1.46
CA LEU A 32 11.41 -5.61 2.57
C LEU A 32 10.31 -6.11 3.51
N PRO A 33 10.57 -6.21 4.84
CA PRO A 33 9.52 -6.52 5.80
C PRO A 33 8.57 -5.32 5.97
N ALA A 34 7.33 -5.57 6.42
CA ALA A 34 6.36 -4.51 6.71
C ALA A 34 6.91 -3.44 7.68
N LEU A 35 7.81 -3.84 8.59
CA LEU A 35 8.51 -2.93 9.52
C LEU A 35 9.26 -1.80 8.81
N PHE A 36 9.77 -2.01 7.58
CA PHE A 36 10.39 -0.96 6.79
C PHE A 36 9.39 0.17 6.52
N TYR A 37 8.21 -0.17 6.03
CA TYR A 37 7.15 0.79 5.73
C TYR A 37 6.63 1.50 6.98
N HIS A 38 6.63 0.82 8.13
CA HIS A 38 6.28 1.44 9.42
C HIS A 38 7.31 2.49 9.84
N ASN A 39 8.60 2.14 9.80
CA ASN A 39 9.66 2.99 10.35
C ASN A 39 10.00 4.19 9.46
N TYR A 40 9.85 4.05 8.14
CA TYR A 40 10.23 5.08 7.18
C TYR A 40 9.04 5.81 6.56
N TRP A 41 7.83 5.64 7.13
CA TRP A 41 6.61 6.23 6.59
C TRP A 41 6.70 7.75 6.41
N ASP A 42 7.38 8.47 7.31
CA ASP A 42 7.55 9.92 7.19
C ASP A 42 8.39 10.34 5.97
N ILE A 43 9.16 9.41 5.39
CA ILE A 43 10.01 9.64 4.22
C ILE A 43 9.32 9.16 2.95
N ILE A 44 8.81 7.92 2.94
CA ILE A 44 8.31 7.26 1.72
C ILE A 44 6.78 7.26 1.62
N GLY A 45 6.08 7.58 2.71
CA GLY A 45 4.64 7.38 2.82
C GLY A 45 3.84 8.19 1.80
N GLN A 46 4.28 9.42 1.50
CA GLN A 46 3.62 10.25 0.49
C GLN A 46 3.65 9.60 -0.90
N ASP A 47 4.82 9.15 -1.35
CA ASP A 47 4.98 8.55 -2.68
C ASP A 47 4.21 7.23 -2.80
N ILE A 48 4.26 6.40 -1.75
CA ILE A 48 3.49 5.15 -1.68
C ILE A 48 1.99 5.43 -1.70
N THR A 49 1.51 6.40 -0.93
CA THR A 49 0.08 6.74 -0.91
C THR A 49 -0.42 7.26 -2.25
N VAL A 50 0.34 8.13 -2.91
CA VAL A 50 -0.01 8.62 -4.27
C VAL A 50 -0.12 7.47 -5.25
N MET A 51 0.88 6.58 -5.26
CA MET A 51 0.89 5.42 -6.15
C MET A 51 -0.28 4.46 -5.87
N VAL A 52 -0.55 4.13 -4.61
CA VAL A 52 -1.64 3.23 -4.22
C VAL A 52 -3.01 3.81 -4.58
N LEU A 53 -3.23 5.10 -4.31
CA LEU A 53 -4.50 5.75 -4.64
C LEU A 53 -4.71 5.88 -6.15
N ASP A 54 -3.65 6.02 -6.93
CA ASP A 54 -3.76 6.01 -8.39
C ASP A 54 -4.24 4.65 -8.91
N VAL A 55 -3.68 3.56 -8.39
CA VAL A 55 -4.14 2.20 -8.71
C VAL A 55 -5.60 2.00 -8.29
N LEU A 56 -5.96 2.35 -7.05
CA LEU A 56 -7.27 2.04 -6.48
C LEU A 56 -8.41 2.93 -6.99
N ASN A 57 -8.14 4.23 -7.23
CA ASN A 57 -9.17 5.21 -7.57
C ASN A 57 -9.17 5.62 -9.04
N ASN A 58 -8.06 5.41 -9.78
CA ASN A 58 -7.90 5.89 -11.16
C ASN A 58 -7.55 4.78 -12.16
N ASN A 59 -7.72 3.50 -11.78
CA ASN A 59 -7.40 2.34 -12.61
C ASN A 59 -5.92 2.27 -13.02
N GLY A 60 -4.99 2.74 -12.17
CA GLY A 60 -3.56 2.56 -12.38
C GLY A 60 -3.14 1.08 -12.42
N ASP A 61 -2.03 0.78 -13.09
CA ASP A 61 -1.55 -0.59 -13.29
C ASP A 61 -0.58 -1.03 -12.17
N PRO A 62 -0.93 -2.05 -11.34
CA PRO A 62 -0.07 -2.56 -10.28
C PRO A 62 0.93 -3.63 -10.76
N SER A 63 0.96 -3.98 -12.05
CA SER A 63 1.76 -5.11 -12.58
C SER A 63 3.25 -5.02 -12.20
N GLN A 64 3.80 -3.81 -12.15
CA GLN A 64 5.21 -3.58 -11.80
C GLN A 64 5.50 -3.90 -10.33
N LEU A 65 4.53 -3.74 -9.43
CA LEU A 65 4.68 -4.06 -8.00
C LEU A 65 4.64 -5.58 -7.76
N ASN A 66 3.93 -6.31 -8.61
CA ASN A 66 3.71 -7.75 -8.49
C ASN A 66 4.74 -8.59 -9.26
N SER A 67 5.81 -7.97 -9.75
CA SER A 67 6.87 -8.69 -10.49
C SER A 67 7.65 -9.61 -9.57
N THR A 68 7.20 -10.87 -9.49
CA THR A 68 7.92 -11.96 -8.81
C THR A 68 9.03 -12.48 -9.71
N HIS A 69 10.28 -12.51 -9.23
CA HIS A 69 11.33 -13.31 -9.86
C HIS A 69 11.00 -14.80 -9.60
N ILE A 70 10.49 -15.50 -10.62
CA ILE A 70 10.35 -16.97 -10.64
C ILE A 70 11.43 -17.52 -11.57
#